data_AF-A0A3B8MIF7-F1
#
_entry.id   AF-A0A3B8MIF7-F1
#
_cell.length_a   1.000
_cell.length_b   1.000
_cell.length_c   1.000
_cell.angle_alpha   90.00
_cell.angle_beta   90.00
_cell.angle_gamma   90.00
#
_symmetry.space_group_name_H-M   'P 1'
#
loop_
_entity.id
_entity.type
_entity.pdbx_description
1 polymer ?
#
loop_
_entity_poly.entity_id
_entity_poly.type
_entity_poly.pdbx_seq_one_letter_code
_entity_poly.pdbx_strand_id
1 'polypeptide(L)'
;DEAGDLIEQVVLHTGDVFICVEGLLHGRRPWREERRLIAFTYASDKAQRPGQAQEDPPPAWVSELSPEQRAVVAPQGRPYAPPILESDGDTVSLREEPGVFHPSIYVRNPDSEIDGQEFYHWDLCGHLVLKGVMDAEWLKATNEAIDQNADLIEVGGDAAKGSTVLAGTGVPSLKGLFDLPEPHAEPFRRMLAHPAVVHRLNWMMGSGFMFRNARAICSVKGTSGHGLHSGSNPARPVGTYVVQNGRTYCEAINVAWQLRDVTEADGGFVCIPGSHKARYPITRNTITCDQTMGLVKHVEMAAGDVAIFLAAAQTHGAYPWRSDIDRRVVLMGYVSRNIA
;
A
#
# COMPACT_ATOMS: atom_id res chain seq x y z
N ASP A 1 -0.49 46.28 10.55
CA ASP A 1 0.15 45.52 9.48
C ASP A 1 1.50 44.96 9.92
N GLU A 2 1.49 43.84 10.64
CA GLU A 2 2.70 43.11 11.10
C GLU A 2 2.94 41.82 10.28
N ALA A 3 2.32 41.69 9.10
CA ALA A 3 2.59 40.57 8.18
C ALA A 3 3.72 40.88 7.17
N GLY A 4 4.48 41.95 7.40
CA GLY A 4 5.40 42.55 6.41
C GLY A 4 6.73 41.81 6.18
N ASP A 5 7.21 41.03 7.14
CA ASP A 5 8.61 40.55 7.12
C ASP A 5 8.82 39.15 6.50
N LEU A 6 7.75 38.45 6.11
CA LEU A 6 7.83 37.09 5.55
C LEU A 6 7.28 36.97 4.11
N ILE A 7 6.72 38.05 3.56
CA ILE A 7 6.17 38.07 2.19
C ILE A 7 7.14 38.80 1.27
N GLU A 8 7.86 38.04 0.44
CA GLU A 8 8.74 38.61 -0.58
C GLU A 8 7.97 38.78 -1.90
N GLN A 9 8.01 39.98 -2.48
CA GLN A 9 7.56 40.21 -3.84
C GLN A 9 8.77 40.12 -4.77
N VAL A 10 8.88 39.03 -5.51
CA VAL A 10 9.91 38.87 -6.56
C VAL A 10 9.63 39.89 -7.67
N VAL A 11 10.58 40.80 -7.90
CA VAL A 11 10.53 41.79 -8.98
C VAL A 11 11.33 41.26 -10.17
N LEU A 12 10.67 41.11 -11.32
CA LEU A 12 11.25 40.58 -12.55
C LEU A 12 11.28 41.69 -13.61
N HIS A 13 12.38 41.78 -14.35
CA HIS A 13 12.50 42.60 -15.55
C HIS A 13 12.04 41.83 -16.79
N THR A 14 11.78 42.57 -17.88
CA THR A 14 11.47 41.94 -19.18
C THR A 14 12.61 41.03 -19.63
N GLY A 15 12.29 39.75 -19.84
CA GLY A 15 13.27 38.72 -20.22
C GLY A 15 13.71 37.81 -19.06
N ASP A 16 13.38 38.16 -17.81
CA ASP A 16 13.72 37.33 -16.65
C ASP A 16 12.90 36.04 -16.63
N VAL A 17 13.54 34.96 -16.17
CA VAL A 17 12.90 33.67 -15.92
C VAL A 17 12.89 33.42 -14.41
N PHE A 18 11.69 33.21 -13.86
CA PHE A 18 11.52 32.81 -12.47
C PHE A 18 11.27 31.31 -12.38
N ILE A 19 12.17 30.59 -11.71
CA ILE A 19 12.04 29.16 -11.42
C ILE A 19 11.77 29.02 -9.92
N CYS A 20 10.68 28.34 -9.58
CA CYS A 20 10.34 28.02 -8.20
C CYS A 20 9.86 26.57 -8.10
N VAL A 21 9.98 25.99 -6.91
CA VAL A 21 9.40 24.68 -6.60
C VAL A 21 7.91 24.87 -6.30
N GLU A 22 7.05 23.94 -6.73
CA GLU A 22 5.60 24.05 -6.54
C GLU A 22 5.19 24.01 -5.05
N GLY A 23 6.04 23.45 -4.17
CA GLY A 23 5.86 23.51 -2.72
C GLY A 23 6.12 24.89 -2.09
N LEU A 24 6.56 25.88 -2.87
CA LEU A 24 6.73 27.25 -2.39
C LEU A 24 5.34 27.88 -2.19
N LEU A 25 5.01 28.27 -0.96
CA LEU A 25 3.80 29.05 -0.72
C LEU A 25 3.91 30.37 -1.47
N HIS A 26 3.08 30.54 -2.48
CA HIS A 26 3.10 31.70 -3.36
C HIS A 26 1.68 32.16 -3.71
N GLY A 27 1.56 33.43 -4.06
CA GLY A 27 0.30 34.05 -4.43
C GLY A 27 0.55 35.25 -5.34
N ARG A 28 -0.53 35.90 -5.78
CA ARG A 28 -0.44 37.09 -6.63
C ARG A 28 -1.15 38.27 -5.97
N ARG A 29 -0.50 39.43 -5.99
CA ARG A 29 -1.14 40.71 -5.64
C ARG A 29 -2.01 41.18 -6.82
N PRO A 30 -3.01 42.05 -6.59
CA PRO A 30 -3.78 42.67 -7.67
C PRO A 30 -2.87 43.39 -8.66
N TRP A 31 -3.12 43.18 -9.95
CA TRP A 31 -2.36 43.83 -11.02
C TRP A 31 -2.85 45.26 -11.22
N ARG A 32 -1.91 46.16 -11.55
CA ARG A 32 -2.21 47.58 -11.85
C ARG A 32 -2.23 47.88 -13.36
N GLU A 33 -1.63 47.02 -14.19
CA GLU A 33 -1.48 47.16 -15.65
C GLU A 33 -1.67 45.82 -16.39
N GLU A 34 -1.56 45.80 -17.73
CA GLU A 34 -1.80 44.64 -18.61
C GLU A 34 -0.71 43.55 -18.48
N ARG A 35 -1.11 42.27 -18.48
CA ARG A 35 -0.23 41.13 -18.17
C ARG A 35 0.29 40.42 -19.43
N ARG A 36 1.60 40.16 -19.48
CA ARG A 36 2.26 39.24 -20.44
C ARG A 36 3.19 38.28 -19.70
N LEU A 37 2.66 37.16 -19.20
CA LEU A 37 3.43 36.10 -18.54
C LEU A 37 3.12 34.74 -19.19
N ILE A 38 4.16 33.97 -19.49
CA ILE A 38 4.06 32.56 -19.88
C ILE A 38 4.57 31.72 -18.70
N ALA A 39 3.84 30.67 -18.32
CA ALA A 39 4.20 29.78 -17.23
C ALA A 39 4.24 28.33 -17.72
N PHE A 40 5.25 27.59 -17.30
CA PHE A 40 5.40 26.16 -17.55
C PHE A 40 5.52 25.44 -16.21
N THR A 41 4.89 24.27 -16.10
CA THR A 41 5.04 23.38 -14.95
C THR A 41 5.78 22.13 -15.41
N TYR A 42 6.80 21.72 -14.65
CA TYR A 42 7.57 20.52 -14.89
C TYR A 42 7.40 19.57 -13.69
N ALA A 43 7.12 18.29 -13.96
CA ALA A 43 7.04 17.24 -12.96
C ALA A 43 7.82 16.01 -13.44
N SER A 44 8.56 15.36 -12.52
CA SER A 44 9.21 14.08 -12.80
C SER A 44 8.18 13.03 -13.20
N ASP A 45 8.42 12.20 -14.22
CA ASP A 45 7.44 11.17 -14.63
C ASP A 45 6.99 10.29 -13.44
N LYS A 46 7.93 9.97 -12.54
CA LYS A 46 7.66 9.14 -11.37
C LYS A 46 6.82 9.83 -10.30
N ALA A 47 6.80 11.16 -10.27
CA ALA A 47 6.00 11.97 -9.35
C ALA A 47 4.77 12.60 -10.05
N GLN A 48 4.60 12.34 -11.35
CA GLN A 48 3.39 12.75 -12.04
C GLN A 48 2.24 11.95 -11.44
N ARG A 49 1.24 12.68 -10.93
CA ARG A 49 -0.08 12.07 -10.73
C ARG A 49 -0.47 11.46 -12.06
N PRO A 50 -1.02 10.23 -12.09
CA PRO A 50 -1.56 9.69 -13.32
C PRO A 50 -2.41 10.78 -13.96
N GLY A 51 -2.10 11.16 -15.20
CA GLY A 51 -3.00 11.98 -15.98
C GLY A 51 -4.36 11.30 -16.06
N GLN A 52 -5.37 11.98 -16.60
CA GLN A 52 -6.60 11.29 -17.02
C GLN A 52 -6.24 10.26 -18.10
N ALA A 53 -5.79 9.07 -17.68
CA ALA A 53 -5.38 8.00 -18.56
C ALA A 53 -6.63 7.22 -18.98
N GLN A 54 -6.64 6.97 -20.28
CA GLN A 54 -7.69 6.52 -21.18
C GLN A 54 -8.66 5.41 -20.72
N GLU A 55 -9.92 5.76 -20.95
CA GLU A 55 -11.24 5.11 -21.10
C GLU A 55 -11.39 3.61 -21.42
N ASP A 56 -10.59 2.70 -20.85
CA ASP A 56 -11.03 1.29 -20.83
C ASP A 56 -12.23 1.13 -19.88
N PRO A 57 -13.36 0.56 -20.35
CA PRO A 57 -14.51 0.34 -19.48
C PRO A 57 -14.09 -0.56 -18.30
N PRO A 58 -14.64 -0.32 -17.10
CA PRO A 58 -14.32 -1.15 -15.96
C PRO A 58 -14.68 -2.61 -16.25
N PRO A 59 -13.89 -3.58 -15.75
CA PRO A 59 -14.23 -4.99 -15.85
C PRO A 59 -15.65 -5.29 -15.35
N ALA A 60 -16.32 -6.28 -15.94
CA ALA A 60 -17.73 -6.57 -15.68
C ALA A 60 -18.05 -6.77 -14.18
N TRP A 61 -17.17 -7.46 -13.43
CA TRP A 61 -17.33 -7.70 -12.00
C TRP A 61 -17.39 -6.43 -11.15
N VAL A 62 -16.88 -5.30 -11.63
CA VAL A 62 -16.96 -4.03 -10.89
C VAL A 62 -18.42 -3.60 -10.67
N SER A 63 -19.31 -3.95 -11.60
CA SER A 63 -20.74 -3.67 -11.49
C SER A 63 -21.44 -4.48 -10.39
N GLU A 64 -20.87 -5.63 -10.02
CA GLU A 64 -21.40 -6.55 -9.01
C GLU A 64 -20.99 -6.17 -7.58
N LEU A 65 -19.99 -5.30 -7.44
CA LEU A 65 -19.45 -4.86 -6.15
C LEU A 65 -20.41 -3.95 -5.39
N SER A 66 -20.29 -3.90 -4.06
CA SER A 66 -20.96 -2.90 -3.22
C SER A 66 -20.46 -1.47 -3.51
N PRO A 67 -21.20 -0.42 -3.13
CA PRO A 67 -20.73 0.97 -3.24
C PRO A 67 -19.33 1.19 -2.61
N GLU A 68 -19.07 0.59 -1.45
CA GLU A 68 -17.82 0.71 -0.70
C GLU A 68 -16.67 0.03 -1.45
N GLN A 69 -16.89 -1.19 -1.96
CA GLN A 69 -15.90 -1.91 -2.76
C GLN A 69 -15.57 -1.16 -4.06
N ARG A 70 -16.58 -0.60 -4.76
CA ARG A 70 -16.36 0.23 -5.95
C ARG A 70 -15.58 1.51 -5.64
N ALA A 71 -15.73 2.07 -4.45
CA ALA A 71 -14.99 3.27 -4.04
C ALA A 71 -13.48 3.03 -4.06
N VAL A 72 -13.05 1.81 -3.67
CA VAL A 72 -11.64 1.36 -3.64
C VAL A 72 -11.10 0.96 -5.02
N VAL A 73 -11.90 0.23 -5.82
CA VAL A 73 -11.46 -0.31 -7.13
C VAL A 73 -11.30 0.79 -8.19
N ALA A 74 -11.99 1.92 -8.01
CA ALA A 74 -11.73 3.20 -8.65
C ALA A 74 -11.08 3.22 -10.05
N PRO A 75 -11.84 2.88 -11.11
CA PRO A 75 -11.44 3.13 -12.48
C PRO A 75 -11.87 4.55 -12.90
N GLN A 76 -10.89 5.36 -13.33
CA GLN A 76 -10.96 6.48 -14.30
C GLN A 76 -11.93 7.67 -14.06
N GLY A 77 -11.63 8.83 -14.67
CA GLY A 77 -12.55 9.98 -14.77
C GLY A 77 -12.93 10.71 -13.48
N ARG A 78 -12.15 10.60 -12.39
CA ARG A 78 -12.61 11.06 -11.07
C ARG A 78 -12.52 12.58 -10.84
N PRO A 79 -13.51 13.15 -10.11
CA PRO A 79 -13.49 14.55 -9.66
C PRO A 79 -12.30 14.85 -8.74
N TYR A 80 -11.99 16.14 -8.57
CA TYR A 80 -10.86 16.61 -7.74
C TYR A 80 -10.91 16.06 -6.31
N ALA A 81 -12.11 15.89 -5.73
CA ALA A 81 -12.31 15.32 -4.40
C ALA A 81 -12.50 13.78 -4.48
N PRO A 82 -11.75 12.96 -3.70
CA PRO A 82 -11.95 11.52 -3.65
C PRO A 82 -13.15 11.09 -2.79
N PRO A 83 -13.72 9.89 -3.02
CA PRO A 83 -14.67 9.30 -2.08
C PRO A 83 -13.99 8.99 -0.74
N ILE A 84 -14.77 9.03 0.32
CA ILE A 84 -14.32 8.75 1.69
C ILE A 84 -15.04 7.52 2.19
N LEU A 85 -14.27 6.49 2.55
CA LEU A 85 -14.78 5.36 3.32
C LEU A 85 -14.55 5.65 4.80
N GLU A 86 -15.60 5.55 5.60
CA GLU A 86 -15.54 5.63 7.06
C GLU A 86 -15.59 4.22 7.63
N SER A 87 -14.80 3.96 8.66
CA SER A 87 -14.79 2.67 9.33
C SER A 87 -14.28 2.80 10.75
N ASP A 88 -14.97 2.13 11.67
CA ASP A 88 -14.61 1.94 13.08
C ASP A 88 -13.81 0.64 13.32
N GLY A 89 -13.53 -0.11 12.25
CA GLY A 89 -12.88 -1.42 12.28
C GLY A 89 -13.84 -2.60 12.19
N ASP A 90 -15.13 -2.40 12.50
CA ASP A 90 -16.17 -3.43 12.47
C ASP A 90 -17.16 -3.20 11.31
N THR A 91 -17.45 -1.94 10.99
CA THR A 91 -18.33 -1.51 9.91
C THR A 91 -17.60 -0.59 8.93
N VAL A 92 -18.12 -0.50 7.71
CA VAL A 92 -17.61 0.41 6.68
C VAL A 92 -18.78 1.03 5.93
N SER A 93 -18.71 2.34 5.68
CA SER A 93 -19.71 3.07 4.91
C SER A 93 -19.05 4.07 3.96
N LEU A 94 -19.75 4.39 2.88
CA LEU A 94 -19.36 5.45 1.96
C LEU A 94 -20.00 6.78 2.42
N ARG A 95 -19.17 7.79 2.70
CA ARG A 95 -19.66 9.13 3.03
C ARG A 95 -20.37 9.76 1.83
N GLU A 96 -21.46 10.49 2.09
CA GLU A 96 -22.24 11.18 1.05
C GLU A 96 -21.40 12.23 0.29
N GLU A 97 -20.64 13.05 1.03
CA GLU A 97 -19.80 14.10 0.45
C GLU A 97 -18.34 13.62 0.24
N PRO A 98 -17.78 13.77 -0.98
CA PRO A 98 -16.38 13.47 -1.24
C PRO A 98 -15.47 14.54 -0.64
N GLY A 99 -14.22 14.20 -0.34
CA GLY A 99 -13.28 15.15 0.26
C GLY A 99 -12.00 14.50 0.75
N VAL A 100 -11.31 15.19 1.67
CA VAL A 100 -10.09 14.70 2.30
C VAL A 100 -10.39 14.31 3.74
N PHE A 101 -10.21 13.04 4.07
CA PHE A 101 -10.22 12.53 5.43
C PHE A 101 -8.88 11.88 5.74
N HIS A 102 -8.14 12.48 6.66
CA HIS A 102 -6.86 11.95 7.14
C HIS A 102 -6.72 12.35 8.62
N PRO A 103 -7.06 11.46 9.56
CA PRO A 103 -7.03 11.79 10.98
C PRO A 103 -5.58 11.97 11.46
N SER A 104 -5.38 12.88 12.42
CA SER A 104 -4.08 13.17 13.06
C SER A 104 -4.10 12.69 14.50
N ILE A 105 -2.98 12.16 14.98
CA ILE A 105 -2.80 11.76 16.39
C ILE A 105 -2.46 12.94 17.33
N TYR A 106 -1.92 14.06 16.81
CA TYR A 106 -1.40 15.16 17.64
C TYR A 106 -2.44 16.21 18.02
N VAL A 107 -3.42 16.45 17.15
CA VAL A 107 -4.63 17.13 17.61
C VAL A 107 -5.37 16.08 18.41
N ARG A 108 -5.72 16.36 19.68
CA ARG A 108 -6.67 15.56 20.46
C ARG A 108 -8.01 15.65 19.74
N ASN A 109 -8.14 14.96 18.62
CA ASN A 109 -9.38 14.66 17.97
C ASN A 109 -9.95 13.49 18.80
N PRO A 110 -10.90 13.76 19.71
CA PRO A 110 -11.47 12.71 20.55
C PRO A 110 -12.10 11.59 19.70
N ASP A 111 -12.42 11.90 18.44
CA ASP A 111 -13.07 11.01 17.49
C ASP A 111 -12.06 10.34 16.54
N SER A 112 -10.75 10.44 16.76
CA SER A 112 -9.78 9.92 15.77
C SER A 112 -9.77 8.40 15.65
N GLU A 113 -10.29 7.69 16.66
CA GLU A 113 -10.30 6.21 16.78
C GLU A 113 -8.92 5.52 16.57
N ILE A 114 -7.84 6.27 16.35
CA ILE A 114 -6.48 5.74 16.18
C ILE A 114 -6.01 5.14 17.51
N ASP A 115 -5.71 3.84 17.49
CA ASP A 115 -5.01 3.19 18.60
C ASP A 115 -3.54 3.65 18.66
N GLY A 116 -3.13 4.20 19.81
CA GLY A 116 -1.79 4.74 19.99
C GLY A 116 -0.67 3.67 19.97
N GLN A 117 -0.97 2.43 20.38
CA GLN A 117 0.02 1.35 20.34
C GLN A 117 0.21 0.84 18.92
N GLU A 118 -0.88 0.66 18.15
CA GLU A 118 -0.81 0.35 16.73
C GLU A 118 -0.06 1.44 15.97
N PHE A 119 -0.36 2.71 16.22
CA PHE A 119 0.33 3.81 15.57
C PHE A 119 1.83 3.81 15.88
N TYR A 120 2.20 3.63 17.16
CA TYR A 120 3.61 3.55 17.56
C TYR A 120 4.32 2.35 16.91
N HIS A 121 3.67 1.18 16.88
CA HIS A 121 4.23 -0.01 16.23
C HIS A 121 4.39 0.20 14.73
N TRP A 122 3.38 0.77 14.05
CA TRP A 122 3.45 1.08 12.63
C TRP A 122 4.59 2.05 12.31
N ASP A 123 4.71 3.15 13.07
CA ASP A 123 5.79 4.11 12.89
C ASP A 123 7.17 3.46 13.12
N LEU A 124 7.34 2.69 14.19
CA LEU A 124 8.60 2.03 14.51
C LEU A 124 8.96 0.94 13.51
N CYS A 125 8.01 0.09 13.14
CA CYS A 125 8.27 -1.19 12.48
C CYS A 125 7.86 -1.25 11.01
N GLY A 126 6.98 -0.35 10.54
CA GLY A 126 6.48 -0.30 9.16
C GLY A 126 5.41 -1.35 8.81
N HIS A 127 4.99 -2.17 9.78
CA HIS A 127 3.98 -3.21 9.59
C HIS A 127 3.08 -3.36 10.82
N LEU A 128 1.92 -3.98 10.64
CA LEU A 128 0.99 -4.41 11.68
C LEU A 128 0.42 -5.80 11.33
N VAL A 129 0.02 -6.56 12.35
CA VAL A 129 -0.73 -7.80 12.18
C VAL A 129 -2.05 -7.69 12.93
N LEU A 130 -3.15 -7.77 12.20
CA LEU A 130 -4.50 -7.85 12.75
C LEU A 130 -4.85 -9.32 12.96
N LYS A 131 -5.32 -9.68 14.16
CA LYS A 131 -5.58 -11.07 14.54
C LYS A 131 -7.00 -11.49 14.23
N GLY A 132 -7.18 -12.68 13.66
CA GLY A 132 -8.49 -13.33 13.50
C GLY A 132 -9.54 -12.49 12.75
N VAL A 133 -9.13 -11.76 11.72
CA VAL A 133 -10.02 -10.89 10.92
C VAL A 133 -11.00 -11.73 10.10
N MET A 134 -10.57 -12.89 9.62
CA MET A 134 -11.43 -13.79 8.86
C MET A 134 -12.09 -14.82 9.77
N ASP A 135 -13.41 -14.94 9.65
CA ASP A 135 -14.17 -16.02 10.27
C ASP A 135 -13.90 -17.38 9.58
N ALA A 136 -14.27 -18.47 10.26
CA ALA A 136 -13.96 -19.83 9.81
C ALA A 136 -14.68 -20.21 8.49
N GLU A 137 -15.89 -19.71 8.27
CA GLU A 137 -16.65 -19.98 7.04
C GLU A 137 -16.00 -19.28 5.85
N TRP A 138 -15.60 -18.03 6.01
CA TRP A 138 -14.91 -17.24 5.00
C TRP A 138 -13.55 -17.82 4.67
N LEU A 139 -12.78 -18.25 5.68
CA LEU A 139 -11.50 -18.94 5.48
C LEU A 139 -11.67 -20.22 4.66
N LYS A 140 -12.70 -21.01 4.99
CA LYS A 140 -13.02 -22.24 4.27
C LYS A 140 -13.37 -21.92 2.81
N ALA A 141 -14.29 -20.99 2.57
CA ALA A 141 -14.73 -20.60 1.24
C ALA A 141 -13.57 -20.05 0.38
N THR A 142 -12.65 -19.30 0.97
CA THR A 142 -11.49 -18.74 0.26
C THR A 142 -10.48 -19.84 -0.09
N ASN A 143 -10.25 -20.79 0.82
CA ASN A 143 -9.40 -21.95 0.51
C ASN A 143 -10.02 -22.83 -0.59
N GLU A 144 -11.31 -23.12 -0.50
CA GLU A 144 -12.06 -23.88 -1.51
C GLU A 144 -12.01 -23.18 -2.88
N ALA A 145 -12.14 -21.85 -2.93
CA ALA A 145 -12.01 -21.08 -4.15
C ALA A 145 -10.62 -21.25 -4.80
N ILE A 146 -9.54 -21.34 -4.02
CA ILE A 146 -8.20 -21.63 -4.56
C ILE A 146 -8.14 -23.08 -5.07
N ASP A 147 -8.66 -24.03 -4.31
CA ASP A 147 -8.65 -25.46 -4.67
C ASP A 147 -9.41 -25.75 -5.97
N GLN A 148 -10.60 -25.16 -6.13
CA GLN A 148 -11.46 -25.36 -7.30
C GLN A 148 -10.94 -24.67 -8.57
N ASN A 149 -9.95 -23.79 -8.44
CA ASN A 149 -9.32 -23.07 -9.56
C ASN A 149 -7.80 -23.34 -9.59
N ALA A 150 -7.36 -24.49 -9.09
CA ALA A 150 -5.94 -24.84 -9.01
C ALA A 150 -5.30 -24.98 -10.41
N ASP A 151 -6.09 -25.27 -11.43
CA ASP A 151 -5.69 -25.31 -12.85
C ASP A 151 -5.27 -23.94 -13.39
N LEU A 152 -5.74 -22.85 -12.78
CA LEU A 152 -5.37 -21.47 -13.12
C LEU A 152 -4.11 -20.98 -12.40
N ILE A 153 -3.49 -21.80 -11.54
CA ILE A 153 -2.27 -21.42 -10.81
C ILE A 153 -1.07 -21.47 -11.74
N GLU A 154 -0.41 -20.32 -11.88
CA GLU A 154 0.82 -20.19 -12.66
C GLU A 154 2.04 -20.17 -11.75
N VAL A 155 3.07 -20.94 -12.09
CA VAL A 155 4.37 -20.90 -11.41
C VAL A 155 5.22 -19.78 -11.99
N GLY A 156 5.49 -18.74 -11.18
CA GLY A 156 6.34 -17.63 -11.57
C GLY A 156 7.84 -17.98 -11.65
N GLY A 157 8.66 -16.99 -11.96
CA GLY A 157 10.12 -17.15 -12.04
C GLY A 157 10.84 -17.19 -10.68
N ASP A 158 12.16 -17.30 -10.73
CA ASP A 158 13.04 -17.26 -9.55
C ASP A 158 13.04 -15.87 -8.89
N ALA A 159 12.70 -15.83 -7.59
CA ALA A 159 12.71 -14.63 -6.76
C ALA A 159 13.87 -14.61 -5.74
N ALA A 160 14.72 -15.64 -5.71
CA ALA A 160 15.85 -15.78 -4.78
C ALA A 160 16.98 -14.78 -5.07
N LYS A 161 16.93 -14.11 -6.23
CA LYS A 161 17.98 -13.21 -6.72
C LYS A 161 19.34 -13.91 -6.75
N GLY A 162 19.42 -15.19 -7.11
CA GLY A 162 20.68 -15.95 -7.11
C GLY A 162 21.25 -16.29 -5.72
N SER A 163 20.47 -16.15 -4.65
CA SER A 163 20.83 -16.64 -3.30
C SER A 163 20.72 -18.15 -3.23
N THR A 164 21.68 -18.81 -2.60
CA THR A 164 21.59 -20.24 -2.25
C THR A 164 20.68 -20.45 -1.04
N VAL A 165 20.67 -19.52 -0.08
CA VAL A 165 19.80 -19.56 1.11
C VAL A 165 18.33 -19.45 0.75
N LEU A 166 18.00 -18.66 -0.27
CA LEU A 166 16.62 -18.44 -0.73
C LEU A 166 16.22 -19.33 -1.93
N ALA A 167 17.11 -20.20 -2.40
CA ALA A 167 16.88 -21.02 -3.58
C ALA A 167 15.68 -21.96 -3.39
N GLY A 168 15.00 -22.25 -4.50
CA GLY A 168 13.86 -23.15 -4.56
C GLY A 168 13.18 -23.10 -5.91
N THR A 169 11.99 -23.67 -6.01
CA THR A 169 11.16 -23.60 -7.22
C THR A 169 10.50 -22.22 -7.37
N GLY A 170 9.95 -21.94 -8.56
CA GLY A 170 9.19 -20.72 -8.80
C GLY A 170 7.99 -20.56 -7.87
N VAL A 171 7.50 -19.33 -7.71
CA VAL A 171 6.40 -19.01 -6.79
C VAL A 171 5.05 -19.24 -7.47
N PRO A 172 4.25 -20.25 -7.07
CA PRO A 172 2.92 -20.47 -7.63
C PRO A 172 1.96 -19.35 -7.20
N SER A 173 1.15 -18.85 -8.11
CA SER A 173 0.18 -17.80 -7.81
C SER A 173 -1.09 -17.92 -8.66
N LEU A 174 -2.23 -17.69 -8.02
CA LEU A 174 -3.51 -17.47 -8.67
C LEU A 174 -3.74 -15.96 -8.83
N LYS A 175 -4.02 -15.50 -10.05
CA LYS A 175 -4.36 -14.11 -10.38
C LYS A 175 -5.84 -14.04 -10.81
N GLY A 176 -6.34 -12.84 -11.12
CA GLY A 176 -7.72 -12.67 -11.59
C GLY A 176 -8.76 -13.04 -10.53
N LEU A 177 -8.43 -12.86 -9.25
CA LEU A 177 -9.24 -13.36 -8.12
C LEU A 177 -10.70 -12.86 -8.13
N PHE A 178 -10.94 -11.67 -8.67
CA PHE A 178 -12.28 -11.04 -8.70
C PHE A 178 -13.11 -11.45 -9.93
N ASP A 179 -12.48 -12.11 -10.89
CA ASP A 179 -13.04 -12.60 -12.16
C ASP A 179 -13.28 -14.12 -12.14
N LEU A 180 -12.98 -14.80 -11.04
CA LEU A 180 -13.19 -16.23 -10.92
C LEU A 180 -14.69 -16.57 -11.06
N PRO A 181 -15.04 -17.73 -11.64
CA PRO A 181 -16.43 -18.15 -11.78
C PRO A 181 -17.14 -18.18 -10.42
N GLU A 182 -18.43 -17.83 -10.38
CA GLU A 182 -19.24 -17.99 -9.17
C GLU A 182 -19.18 -19.45 -8.66
N PRO A 183 -19.08 -19.66 -7.33
CA PRO A 183 -19.08 -18.68 -6.25
C PRO A 183 -17.68 -18.15 -5.86
N HIS A 184 -16.63 -18.48 -6.62
CA HIS A 184 -15.24 -18.42 -6.15
C HIS A 184 -14.63 -17.01 -6.09
N ALA A 185 -15.20 -16.00 -6.77
CA ALA A 185 -14.71 -14.63 -6.68
C ALA A 185 -15.10 -13.91 -5.39
N GLU A 186 -16.26 -14.25 -4.81
CA GLU A 186 -16.87 -13.50 -3.71
C GLU A 186 -16.00 -13.42 -2.44
N PRO A 187 -15.34 -14.51 -1.99
CA PRO A 187 -14.47 -14.45 -0.82
C PRO A 187 -13.32 -13.45 -0.97
N PHE A 188 -12.83 -13.22 -2.19
CA PHE A 188 -11.78 -12.23 -2.46
C PHE A 188 -12.34 -10.82 -2.58
N ARG A 189 -13.52 -10.63 -3.17
CA ARG A 189 -14.18 -9.32 -3.27
C ARG A 189 -14.50 -8.74 -1.88
N ARG A 190 -14.89 -9.59 -0.92
CA ARG A 190 -15.09 -9.20 0.49
C ARG A 190 -13.86 -8.53 1.14
N MET A 191 -12.65 -8.80 0.65
CA MET A 191 -11.40 -8.22 1.18
C MET A 191 -11.18 -6.75 0.75
N LEU A 192 -11.73 -6.32 -0.40
CA LEU A 192 -11.39 -5.05 -1.06
C LEU A 192 -11.55 -3.83 -0.15
N ALA A 193 -12.66 -3.78 0.59
CA ALA A 193 -13.05 -2.68 1.47
C ALA A 193 -13.39 -3.18 2.88
N HIS A 194 -12.70 -4.22 3.37
CA HIS A 194 -13.01 -4.79 4.68
C HIS A 194 -12.82 -3.75 5.81
N PRO A 195 -13.78 -3.59 6.75
CA PRO A 195 -13.75 -2.59 7.82
C PRO A 195 -12.41 -2.49 8.56
N ALA A 196 -11.92 -3.61 9.10
CA ALA A 196 -10.66 -3.65 9.84
C ALA A 196 -9.47 -3.09 9.05
N VAL A 197 -9.44 -3.30 7.72
CA VAL A 197 -8.38 -2.81 6.84
C VAL A 197 -8.60 -1.33 6.50
N VAL A 198 -9.83 -0.95 6.11
CA VAL A 198 -10.19 0.43 5.76
C VAL A 198 -9.89 1.38 6.92
N HIS A 199 -10.25 1.00 8.15
CA HIS A 199 -9.96 1.76 9.36
C HIS A 199 -8.46 2.12 9.46
N ARG A 200 -7.58 1.14 9.22
CA ARG A 200 -6.12 1.34 9.27
C ARG A 200 -5.61 2.15 8.06
N LEU A 201 -6.09 1.85 6.85
CA LEU A 201 -5.68 2.59 5.64
C LEU A 201 -6.03 4.07 5.73
N ASN A 202 -7.16 4.43 6.35
CA ASN A 202 -7.59 5.83 6.52
C ASN A 202 -6.57 6.69 7.26
N TRP A 203 -5.97 6.20 8.34
CA TRP A 203 -4.93 6.96 9.06
C TRP A 203 -3.53 6.73 8.48
N MET A 204 -3.26 5.55 7.89
CA MET A 204 -1.96 5.23 7.29
C MET A 204 -1.66 6.03 6.01
N MET A 205 -2.65 6.20 5.12
CA MET A 205 -2.47 6.79 3.79
C MET A 205 -3.53 7.82 3.39
N GLY A 206 -4.47 8.13 4.29
CA GLY A 206 -5.59 9.03 4.04
C GLY A 206 -6.67 8.39 3.17
N SER A 207 -7.87 8.97 3.19
CA SER A 207 -9.00 8.53 2.37
C SER A 207 -8.72 8.63 0.87
N GLY A 208 -9.51 7.91 0.07
CA GLY A 208 -9.37 7.92 -1.38
C GLY A 208 -8.23 7.05 -1.90
N PHE A 209 -7.71 6.14 -1.08
CA PHE A 209 -6.79 5.10 -1.52
C PHE A 209 -7.45 4.18 -2.56
N MET A 210 -6.61 3.56 -3.38
CA MET A 210 -7.05 2.76 -4.52
C MET A 210 -6.45 1.37 -4.46
N PHE A 211 -7.25 0.37 -4.84
CA PHE A 211 -6.76 -0.95 -5.14
C PHE A 211 -5.82 -0.89 -6.35
N ARG A 212 -4.66 -1.55 -6.26
CA ARG A 212 -3.66 -1.60 -7.32
C ARG A 212 -3.57 -2.99 -7.95
N ASN A 213 -3.45 -4.03 -7.14
CA ASN A 213 -3.24 -5.39 -7.62
C ASN A 213 -3.54 -6.44 -6.54
N ALA A 214 -3.90 -7.65 -6.95
CA ALA A 214 -4.10 -8.80 -6.07
C ALA A 214 -3.56 -10.09 -6.68
N ARG A 215 -3.12 -11.00 -5.82
CA ARG A 215 -2.88 -12.42 -6.17
C ARG A 215 -2.95 -13.29 -4.92
N ALA A 216 -3.34 -14.54 -5.07
CA ALA A 216 -3.12 -15.56 -4.06
C ALA A 216 -1.76 -16.22 -4.32
N ILE A 217 -0.91 -16.32 -3.30
CA ILE A 217 0.37 -17.03 -3.35
C ILE A 217 0.15 -18.40 -2.74
N CYS A 218 0.46 -19.44 -3.51
CA CYS A 218 0.18 -20.85 -3.19
C CYS A 218 1.49 -21.65 -3.14
N SER A 219 2.40 -21.31 -2.22
CA SER A 219 3.74 -21.92 -2.18
C SER A 219 3.67 -23.35 -1.65
N VAL A 220 4.24 -24.28 -2.43
CA VAL A 220 4.40 -25.69 -2.05
C VAL A 220 5.78 -25.90 -1.42
N LYS A 221 6.01 -27.03 -0.76
CA LYS A 221 7.32 -27.35 -0.17
C LYS A 221 8.45 -27.20 -1.20
N GLY A 222 9.49 -26.46 -0.83
CA GLY A 222 10.63 -26.19 -1.71
C GLY A 222 10.45 -24.99 -2.65
N THR A 223 9.32 -24.27 -2.61
CA THR A 223 9.21 -22.96 -3.28
C THR A 223 10.26 -21.99 -2.74
N SER A 224 10.90 -21.27 -3.66
CA SER A 224 11.95 -20.28 -3.36
C SER A 224 11.46 -19.17 -2.43
N GLY A 225 12.42 -18.59 -1.72
CA GLY A 225 12.22 -17.32 -1.03
C GLY A 225 12.20 -16.16 -2.02
N HIS A 226 11.95 -14.96 -1.48
CA HIS A 226 12.06 -13.72 -2.22
C HIS A 226 13.14 -12.86 -1.57
N GLY A 227 14.23 -12.62 -2.29
CA GLY A 227 15.31 -11.75 -1.82
C GLY A 227 14.77 -10.39 -1.41
N LEU A 228 15.28 -9.86 -0.30
CA LEU A 228 14.74 -8.64 0.29
C LEU A 228 14.77 -7.50 -0.73
N HIS A 229 13.70 -6.72 -0.74
CA HIS A 229 13.48 -5.63 -1.67
C HIS A 229 12.69 -4.52 -0.99
N SER A 230 12.53 -3.40 -1.70
CA SER A 230 12.01 -2.15 -1.14
C SER A 230 12.90 -1.62 -0.01
N GLY A 231 12.57 -0.45 0.52
CA GLY A 231 13.43 0.29 1.44
C GLY A 231 13.48 1.77 1.11
N SER A 232 13.89 2.60 2.08
CA SER A 232 14.00 4.05 1.90
C SER A 232 15.26 4.51 1.17
N ASN A 233 16.16 3.60 0.77
CA ASN A 233 17.41 3.94 0.08
C ASN A 233 17.68 3.08 -1.18
N PRO A 234 18.10 3.66 -2.32
CA PRO A 234 18.22 5.11 -2.56
C PRO A 234 16.87 5.80 -2.42
N ALA A 235 16.88 7.05 -1.95
CA ALA A 235 15.68 7.85 -1.85
C ALA A 235 15.04 7.95 -3.25
N ARG A 236 13.74 7.70 -3.32
CA ARG A 236 12.94 7.78 -4.53
C ARG A 236 11.87 8.86 -4.32
N PRO A 237 11.45 9.56 -5.38
CA PRO A 237 10.29 10.43 -5.31
C PRO A 237 9.03 9.70 -4.85
N VAL A 238 8.98 8.39 -5.13
CA VAL A 238 7.90 7.46 -4.77
C VAL A 238 8.33 6.47 -3.69
N GLY A 239 7.36 5.85 -3.02
CA GLY A 239 7.55 4.86 -1.98
C GLY A 239 8.01 5.47 -0.67
N THR A 240 7.62 6.72 -0.41
CA THR A 240 8.01 7.45 0.80
C THR A 240 7.13 7.07 1.99
N TYR A 241 7.75 7.14 3.16
CA TYR A 241 7.08 7.15 4.45
C TYR A 241 7.43 8.46 5.16
N VAL A 242 6.43 9.26 5.47
CA VAL A 242 6.62 10.54 6.18
C VAL A 242 5.60 10.64 7.30
N VAL A 243 6.03 11.19 8.43
CA VAL A 243 5.11 11.62 9.49
C VAL A 243 5.18 13.13 9.59
N GLN A 244 4.04 13.80 9.43
CA GLN A 244 3.95 15.24 9.56
C GLN A 244 2.61 15.63 10.19
N ASN A 245 2.65 16.54 11.16
CA ASN A 245 1.45 17.04 11.86
C ASN A 245 0.54 15.91 12.38
N GLY A 246 1.15 14.84 12.92
CA GLY A 246 0.46 13.70 13.51
C GLY A 246 -0.20 12.77 12.50
N ARG A 247 0.10 12.92 11.22
CA ARG A 247 -0.39 12.08 10.13
C ARG A 247 0.75 11.30 9.53
N THR A 248 0.50 10.02 9.24
CA THR A 248 1.40 9.19 8.43
C THR A 248 1.01 9.31 6.97
N TYR A 249 2.02 9.43 6.11
CA TYR A 249 1.89 9.51 4.68
C TYR A 249 2.63 8.32 4.07
N CYS A 250 1.87 7.35 3.57
CA CYS A 250 2.38 6.15 2.91
C CYS A 250 1.81 6.05 1.49
N GLU A 251 2.66 6.04 0.46
CA GLU A 251 2.16 5.94 -0.92
C GLU A 251 1.60 4.56 -1.23
N ALA A 252 2.24 3.48 -0.77
CA ALA A 252 1.87 2.13 -1.13
C ALA A 252 1.90 1.19 0.07
N ILE A 253 0.81 0.47 0.28
CA ILE A 253 0.64 -0.53 1.35
C ILE A 253 0.23 -1.85 0.73
N ASN A 254 0.78 -2.94 1.26
CA ASN A 254 0.33 -4.29 0.97
C ASN A 254 -0.42 -4.83 2.17
N VAL A 255 -1.49 -5.57 1.90
CA VAL A 255 -2.34 -6.27 2.87
C VAL A 255 -2.29 -7.75 2.50
N ALA A 256 -1.73 -8.57 3.38
CA ALA A 256 -1.56 -10.00 3.22
C ALA A 256 -2.55 -10.74 4.12
N TRP A 257 -3.55 -11.35 3.52
CA TRP A 257 -4.59 -12.14 4.17
C TRP A 257 -4.13 -13.60 4.29
N GLN A 258 -3.82 -14.04 5.51
CA GLN A 258 -3.26 -15.35 5.75
C GLN A 258 -4.37 -16.41 5.81
N LEU A 259 -4.28 -17.46 4.98
CA LEU A 259 -5.35 -18.46 4.84
C LEU A 259 -5.04 -19.80 5.52
N ARG A 260 -3.82 -19.95 6.05
CA ARG A 260 -3.30 -21.12 6.78
C ARG A 260 -2.35 -20.65 7.87
N ASP A 261 -2.17 -21.44 8.93
CA ASP A 261 -1.17 -21.13 9.93
C ASP A 261 0.25 -21.11 9.31
N VAL A 262 1.07 -20.19 9.80
CA VAL A 262 2.49 -20.04 9.42
C VAL A 262 3.29 -19.86 10.70
N THR A 263 4.15 -20.84 10.97
CA THR A 263 5.10 -20.84 12.07
C THR A 263 6.47 -20.35 11.60
N GLU A 264 7.35 -20.06 12.55
CA GLU A 264 8.75 -19.66 12.25
C GLU A 264 9.49 -20.71 11.39
N ALA A 265 9.15 -22.00 11.51
CA ALA A 265 9.82 -23.08 10.80
C ALA A 265 9.41 -23.21 9.32
N ASP A 266 8.24 -22.69 8.95
CA ASP A 266 7.64 -22.94 7.63
C ASP A 266 8.26 -22.08 6.51
N GLY A 267 8.82 -20.92 6.85
CA GLY A 267 9.25 -19.90 5.90
C GLY A 267 8.14 -18.92 5.53
N GLY A 268 8.22 -18.24 4.38
CA GLY A 268 7.24 -17.21 4.03
C GLY A 268 7.64 -15.80 4.44
N PHE A 269 6.68 -14.92 4.72
CA PHE A 269 6.91 -13.46 4.79
C PHE A 269 7.93 -13.06 5.86
N VAL A 270 8.88 -12.20 5.47
CA VAL A 270 9.86 -11.59 6.36
C VAL A 270 9.99 -10.12 6.08
N CYS A 271 10.44 -9.36 7.08
CA CYS A 271 10.73 -7.95 6.94
C CYS A 271 11.90 -7.50 7.82
N ILE A 272 12.40 -6.29 7.55
CA ILE A 272 13.33 -5.60 8.46
C ILE A 272 12.58 -4.45 9.12
N PRO A 273 12.21 -4.56 10.41
CA PRO A 273 11.56 -3.47 11.14
C PRO A 273 12.43 -2.20 11.12
N GLY A 274 11.80 -1.04 10.86
CA GLY A 274 12.50 0.25 10.84
C GLY A 274 13.26 0.57 9.54
N SER A 275 13.34 -0.37 8.59
CA SER A 275 14.06 -0.17 7.32
C SER A 275 13.50 0.94 6.43
N HIS A 276 12.23 1.33 6.62
CA HIS A 276 11.60 2.49 5.97
C HIS A 276 12.14 3.85 6.43
N LYS A 277 12.98 3.86 7.48
CA LYS A 277 13.67 5.04 8.00
C LYS A 277 15.18 4.98 7.77
N ALA A 278 15.69 3.94 7.10
CA ALA A 278 17.11 3.77 6.85
C ALA A 278 17.66 4.88 5.93
N ARG A 279 18.91 5.30 6.18
CA ARG A 279 19.62 6.32 5.37
C ARG A 279 20.77 5.76 4.54
N TYR A 280 21.01 4.47 4.64
CA TYR A 280 22.09 3.75 3.97
C TYR A 280 21.53 2.55 3.21
N PRO A 281 22.18 2.11 2.12
CA PRO A 281 21.71 0.97 1.34
C PRO A 281 21.86 -0.32 2.15
N ILE A 282 20.87 -1.19 2.02
CA ILE A 282 20.98 -2.57 2.50
C ILE A 282 22.08 -3.30 1.70
N THR A 283 22.88 -4.11 2.39
CA THR A 283 23.97 -4.85 1.75
C THR A 283 23.43 -6.02 0.93
N ARG A 284 24.24 -6.48 -0.03
CA ARG A 284 23.90 -7.64 -0.84
C ARG A 284 23.65 -8.90 0.00
N ASN A 285 24.51 -9.18 0.99
CA ASN A 285 24.39 -10.36 1.85
C ASN A 285 23.13 -10.33 2.72
N THR A 286 22.64 -9.14 3.07
CA THR A 286 21.36 -9.01 3.76
C THR A 286 20.19 -9.21 2.79
N ILE A 287 20.26 -8.68 1.56
CA ILE A 287 19.26 -8.90 0.50
C ILE A 287 19.03 -10.39 0.23
N THR A 288 20.11 -11.16 0.17
CA THR A 288 20.10 -12.60 -0.10
C THR A 288 19.89 -13.46 1.15
N CYS A 289 19.74 -12.83 2.32
CA CYS A 289 19.63 -13.46 3.63
C CYS A 289 20.80 -14.38 4.02
N ASP A 290 21.96 -14.26 3.37
CA ASP A 290 23.17 -15.03 3.72
C ASP A 290 23.74 -14.59 5.08
N GLN A 291 23.67 -13.28 5.36
CA GLN A 291 24.14 -12.68 6.61
C GLN A 291 23.14 -11.60 7.04
N THR A 292 22.19 -11.99 7.90
CA THR A 292 21.10 -11.11 8.33
C THR A 292 21.45 -10.27 9.55
N MET A 293 22.46 -10.65 10.34
CA MET A 293 22.79 -10.03 11.63
C MET A 293 21.60 -9.99 12.62
N GLY A 294 20.59 -10.84 12.45
CA GLY A 294 19.35 -10.80 13.24
C GLY A 294 18.38 -9.66 12.86
N LEU A 295 18.63 -8.94 11.76
CA LEU A 295 17.78 -7.82 11.31
C LEU A 295 16.48 -8.29 10.64
N VAL A 296 16.49 -9.50 10.09
CA VAL A 296 15.34 -10.06 9.36
C VAL A 296 14.42 -10.75 10.35
N LYS A 297 13.21 -10.20 10.49
CA LYS A 297 12.15 -10.73 11.32
C LYS A 297 11.18 -11.53 10.46
N HIS A 298 10.98 -12.80 10.82
CA HIS A 298 9.87 -13.60 10.33
C HIS A 298 8.59 -13.26 11.11
N VAL A 299 7.46 -13.17 10.42
CA VAL A 299 6.18 -12.77 11.00
C VAL A 299 5.25 -13.99 10.97
N GLU A 300 5.12 -14.64 12.12
CA GLU A 300 4.19 -15.74 12.33
C GLU A 300 2.74 -15.24 12.31
N MET A 301 1.86 -16.04 11.71
CA MET A 301 0.45 -15.68 11.52
C MET A 301 -0.40 -16.94 11.62
N ALA A 302 -1.53 -16.83 12.31
CA ALA A 302 -2.58 -17.84 12.25
C ALA A 302 -3.44 -17.65 11.00
N ALA A 303 -4.14 -18.70 10.57
CA ALA A 303 -5.18 -18.57 9.56
C ALA A 303 -6.22 -17.54 9.99
N GLY A 304 -6.52 -16.58 9.12
CA GLY A 304 -7.42 -15.47 9.36
C GLY A 304 -6.74 -14.19 9.87
N ASP A 305 -5.45 -14.24 10.18
CA ASP A 305 -4.67 -13.03 10.46
C ASP A 305 -4.43 -12.23 9.17
N VAL A 306 -4.25 -10.92 9.32
CA VAL A 306 -3.96 -9.99 8.22
C VAL A 306 -2.71 -9.17 8.55
N ALA A 307 -1.66 -9.30 7.74
CA ALA A 307 -0.49 -8.44 7.83
C ALA A 307 -0.62 -7.23 6.91
N ILE A 308 -0.48 -6.03 7.46
CA ILE A 308 -0.43 -4.76 6.73
C ILE A 308 1.01 -4.25 6.78
N PHE A 309 1.61 -3.92 5.66
CA PHE A 309 3.01 -3.45 5.63
C PHE A 309 3.30 -2.46 4.51
N LEU A 310 4.30 -1.61 4.73
CA LEU A 310 4.76 -0.60 3.76
C LEU A 310 5.37 -1.26 2.52
N ALA A 311 4.60 -1.34 1.43
CA ALA A 311 4.97 -2.07 0.22
C ALA A 311 6.21 -1.49 -0.49
N ALA A 312 6.38 -0.17 -0.45
CA ALA A 312 7.47 0.49 -1.15
C ALA A 312 8.58 1.00 -0.22
N ALA A 313 8.24 1.36 1.02
CA ALA A 313 9.18 1.98 1.96
C ALA A 313 9.90 0.97 2.85
N GLN A 314 9.25 -0.11 3.30
CA GLN A 314 9.88 -1.09 4.19
C GLN A 314 10.55 -2.20 3.39
N THR A 315 11.77 -2.55 3.78
CA THR A 315 12.45 -3.72 3.25
C THR A 315 11.78 -5.01 3.73
N HIS A 316 11.36 -5.83 2.77
CA HIS A 316 10.67 -7.10 3.03
C HIS A 316 10.98 -8.14 1.94
N GLY A 317 10.59 -9.38 2.19
CA GLY A 317 10.81 -10.50 1.28
C GLY A 317 10.11 -11.76 1.78
N ALA A 318 10.65 -12.92 1.43
CA ALA A 318 10.18 -14.18 1.97
C ALA A 318 11.32 -15.19 2.13
N TYR A 319 11.27 -16.03 3.18
CA TYR A 319 12.06 -17.25 3.24
C TYR A 319 11.44 -18.36 2.37
N PRO A 320 12.27 -19.32 1.87
CA PRO A 320 11.77 -20.48 1.15
C PRO A 320 10.76 -21.25 1.97
N TRP A 321 9.76 -21.82 1.29
CA TRP A 321 8.74 -22.60 1.95
C TRP A 321 9.25 -24.01 2.26
N ARG A 322 9.09 -24.44 3.52
CA ARG A 322 9.65 -25.71 4.05
C ARG A 322 8.59 -26.68 4.53
N SER A 323 7.37 -26.19 4.79
CA SER A 323 6.27 -27.00 5.30
C SER A 323 5.75 -27.98 4.26
N ASP A 324 5.24 -29.14 4.71
CA ASP A 324 4.47 -30.07 3.86
C ASP A 324 3.02 -29.60 3.65
N ILE A 325 2.57 -28.58 4.40
CA ILE A 325 1.29 -27.92 4.17
C ILE A 325 1.55 -26.72 3.26
N ASP A 326 0.79 -26.58 2.18
CA ASP A 326 0.96 -25.47 1.25
C ASP A 326 0.67 -24.11 1.92
N ARG A 327 1.55 -23.15 1.68
CA ARG A 327 1.34 -21.76 2.05
C ARG A 327 0.21 -21.19 1.22
N ARG A 328 -0.76 -20.53 1.87
CA ARG A 328 -1.81 -19.77 1.19
C ARG A 328 -1.96 -18.38 1.79
N VAL A 329 -1.74 -17.35 0.98
CA VAL A 329 -1.91 -15.95 1.38
C VAL A 329 -2.41 -15.14 0.20
N VAL A 330 -3.42 -14.30 0.42
CA VAL A 330 -3.88 -13.33 -0.59
C VAL A 330 -3.19 -12.01 -0.34
N LEU A 331 -2.40 -11.54 -1.31
CA LEU A 331 -1.70 -10.27 -1.22
C LEU A 331 -2.44 -9.22 -2.05
N MET A 332 -2.93 -8.17 -1.41
CA MET A 332 -3.58 -7.01 -2.03
C MET A 332 -2.74 -5.76 -1.85
N GLY A 333 -2.50 -5.03 -2.95
CA GLY A 333 -1.80 -3.76 -2.94
C GLY A 333 -2.77 -2.59 -3.02
N TYR A 334 -2.51 -1.57 -2.19
CA TYR A 334 -3.23 -0.30 -2.14
C TYR A 334 -2.27 0.86 -2.36
N VAL A 335 -2.74 1.91 -3.02
CA VAL A 335 -1.98 3.15 -3.23
C VAL A 335 -2.76 4.37 -2.78
N SER A 336 -2.06 5.33 -2.18
CA SER A 336 -2.63 6.62 -1.78
C SER A 336 -2.87 7.52 -2.98
N ARG A 337 -3.90 8.35 -2.90
CA ARG A 337 -4.09 9.52 -3.79
C ARG A 337 -3.48 10.80 -3.20
N ASN A 338 -3.20 10.80 -1.90
CA ASN A 338 -2.85 12.00 -1.15
C ASN A 338 -1.34 12.31 -1.17
N ILE A 339 -0.55 11.44 -1.80
CA ILE A 339 0.91 11.53 -1.89
C ILE A 339 1.28 11.36 -3.36
N ALA A 340 2.00 12.35 -3.89
CA ALA A 340 2.58 12.37 -5.23
C ALA A 340 4.02 12.88 -5.11
#